data_AF-A0A134BAN2-F1
#
_entry.id   AF-A0A134BAN2-F1
#
_cell.length_a   1.000
_cell.length_b   1.000
_cell.length_c   1.000
_cell.angle_alpha   90.00
_cell.angle_beta   90.00
_cell.angle_gamma   90.00
#
_symmetry.space_group_name_H-M   'P 1'
#
loop_
_entity.id
_entity.type
_entity.pdbx_description
1 polymer ?
#
loop_
_entity_poly.entity_id
_entity_poly.type
_entity_poly.pdbx_seq_one_letter_code
_entity_poly.pdbx_strand_id
1 'polypeptide(L)'
;MNYIYQGLIGLLLTVGIIACSDDQPKDPTIFPTTSETLNDFEQWLDVNYRSPYNIRFKYKLEDSETDLSYHFIPADSAKTAKLAIITKYLWFDAYAEVLGPEFMKLNAPRILVAIGTPGYTRQRTEVVGSADGGYKVILGKVNSLTDQALADYETMTTYYFHTMHHEFTHILNQKKPYSTDFALITKSGYVSGDWFNQSERAANRAGFVSPYAMQNDAEDFAEMLSYYVTYTPQQWQQILNNAGSAGAALIQRKLQRVKDYTRDSWKLDLDDLRDVVLRRGGQIATLDLTKLY
;
A
#
# COMPACT_ATOMS: atom_id res chain seq x y z
N MET A 1 30.67 54.73 55.44
CA MET A 1 29.31 54.24 55.73
C MET A 1 29.40 52.73 55.88
N ASN A 2 29.35 52.28 57.14
CA ASN A 2 29.06 50.95 57.68
C ASN A 2 29.53 49.71 56.87
N TYR A 3 30.59 49.03 57.31
CA TYR A 3 30.56 47.92 58.30
C TYR A 3 29.96 46.63 57.70
N ILE A 4 30.49 45.41 57.82
CA ILE A 4 31.71 44.82 58.39
C ILE A 4 31.44 43.27 58.41
N TYR A 5 32.49 42.45 58.54
CA TYR A 5 32.55 41.02 58.96
C TYR A 5 32.08 39.92 57.98
N GLN A 6 33.00 39.05 57.50
CA GLN A 6 33.58 37.85 58.19
C GLN A 6 32.49 36.81 58.49
N GLY A 7 32.61 35.52 58.25
CA GLY A 7 33.72 34.67 57.83
C GLY A 7 33.26 33.22 58.03
N LEU A 8 33.69 32.33 57.13
CA LEU A 8 34.26 31.02 57.44
C LEU A 8 33.46 30.01 58.28
N ILE A 9 33.45 28.78 57.75
CA ILE A 9 33.43 27.46 58.40
C ILE A 9 32.21 26.62 58.00
N GLY A 10 32.55 25.47 57.43
CA GLY A 10 31.63 24.53 56.83
C GLY A 10 30.81 23.73 57.82
N LEU A 11 29.73 23.17 57.29
CA LEU A 11 29.19 21.91 57.77
C LEU A 11 28.66 21.16 56.55
N LEU A 12 29.28 20.02 56.27
CA LEU A 12 28.71 18.99 55.42
C LEU A 12 27.30 18.67 55.92
N LEU A 13 26.30 18.87 55.08
CA LEU A 13 25.03 18.19 55.19
C LEU A 13 24.86 17.37 53.92
N THR A 14 25.37 16.16 54.00
CA THR A 14 25.03 15.03 53.13
C THR A 14 23.53 14.86 53.13
N VAL A 15 22.86 15.38 52.11
CA VAL A 15 21.49 14.98 51.80
C VAL A 15 21.59 13.55 51.28
N GLY A 16 21.23 12.61 52.14
CA GLY A 16 21.07 11.22 51.77
C GLY A 16 20.01 11.13 50.67
N ILE A 17 20.44 10.75 49.47
CA ILE A 17 19.60 10.10 48.48
C ILE A 17 19.13 8.79 49.10
N ILE A 18 18.01 8.86 49.83
CA ILE A 18 17.21 7.68 50.13
C ILE A 18 16.62 7.28 48.79
N ALA A 19 17.30 6.34 48.12
CA ALA A 19 16.73 5.54 47.07
C ALA A 19 15.42 4.97 47.60
N CYS A 20 14.30 5.38 47.01
CA CYS A 20 13.04 4.70 47.20
C CYS A 20 13.27 3.25 46.77
N SER A 21 13.05 2.33 47.71
CA SER A 21 13.11 0.90 47.50
C SER A 21 12.23 0.49 46.33
N ASP A 22 12.72 -0.45 45.53
CA ASP A 22 12.03 -1.13 44.42
C ASP A 22 10.51 -1.19 44.58
N ASP A 23 9.81 -0.24 43.97
CA ASP A 23 8.44 -0.44 43.50
C ASP A 23 8.53 -1.05 42.09
N GLN A 24 9.10 -2.26 42.01
CA GLN A 24 8.84 -3.09 40.85
C GLN A 24 7.40 -3.60 40.95
N PRO A 25 6.58 -3.47 39.90
CA PRO A 25 5.25 -4.04 39.88
C PRO A 25 5.34 -5.54 40.21
N LYS A 26 4.77 -5.95 41.34
CA LYS A 26 4.69 -7.37 41.76
C LYS A 26 3.52 -8.10 41.11
N ASP A 27 2.75 -7.40 40.29
CA ASP A 27 1.67 -8.00 39.52
C ASP A 27 2.27 -8.84 38.39
N PRO A 28 1.76 -10.06 38.14
CA PRO A 28 2.13 -10.81 36.95
C PRO A 28 1.84 -9.91 35.74
N THR A 29 2.86 -9.72 34.90
CA THR A 29 2.75 -8.85 33.75
C THR A 29 1.57 -9.33 32.89
N ILE A 30 0.63 -8.42 32.60
CA ILE A 30 -0.51 -8.71 31.71
C ILE A 30 -0.09 -8.82 30.25
N PHE A 31 1.15 -8.44 29.95
CA PHE A 31 1.77 -8.71 28.65
C PHE A 31 2.10 -10.20 28.55
N PRO A 32 1.67 -10.90 27.50
CA PRO A 32 2.04 -12.29 27.30
C PRO A 32 3.56 -12.46 27.37
N THR A 33 4.06 -13.24 28.31
CA THR A 33 5.50 -13.56 28.46
C THR A 33 5.91 -14.75 27.59
N THR A 34 4.95 -15.38 26.93
CA THR A 34 5.17 -16.42 25.94
C THR A 34 5.22 -15.78 24.56
N SER A 35 6.37 -15.86 23.89
CA SER A 35 6.41 -15.71 22.44
C SER A 35 5.48 -16.77 21.87
N GLU A 36 4.44 -16.38 21.13
CA GLU A 36 3.63 -17.35 20.41
C GLU A 36 4.54 -18.18 19.51
N THR A 37 4.39 -19.51 19.56
CA THR A 37 5.09 -20.40 18.63
C THR A 37 4.53 -20.14 17.24
N LEU A 38 5.36 -19.54 16.36
CA LEU A 38 4.96 -19.25 14.99
C LEU A 38 4.70 -20.56 14.24
N ASN A 39 3.53 -20.66 13.59
CA ASN A 39 3.27 -21.73 12.64
C ASN A 39 4.05 -21.53 11.34
N ASP A 40 4.07 -22.53 10.46
CA ASP A 40 4.83 -22.51 9.21
C ASP A 40 4.51 -21.29 8.33
N PHE A 41 3.24 -20.86 8.26
CA PHE A 41 2.85 -19.68 7.50
C PHE A 41 3.35 -18.38 8.15
N GLU A 42 3.31 -18.27 9.47
CA GLU A 42 3.83 -17.11 10.19
C GLU A 42 5.36 -17.00 10.06
N GLN A 43 6.07 -18.12 10.12
CA GLN A 43 7.51 -18.16 9.83
C GLN A 43 7.80 -17.78 8.37
N TRP A 44 6.96 -18.23 7.44
CA TRP A 44 7.08 -17.86 6.03
C TRP A 44 6.90 -16.35 5.83
N LEU A 45 5.89 -15.74 6.47
CA LEU A 45 5.68 -14.28 6.47
C LEU A 45 6.86 -13.53 7.09
N ASP A 46 7.46 -14.09 8.13
CA ASP A 46 8.65 -13.54 8.79
C ASP A 46 9.81 -13.35 7.81
N VAL A 47 10.12 -14.44 7.08
CA VAL A 47 11.23 -14.51 6.12
C VAL A 47 10.94 -13.71 4.86
N ASN A 48 9.69 -13.70 4.40
CA ASN A 48 9.34 -13.15 3.08
C ASN A 48 8.80 -11.71 3.11
N TYR A 49 8.32 -11.23 4.26
CA TYR A 49 7.77 -9.88 4.42
C TYR A 49 8.45 -9.08 5.53
N ARG A 50 8.51 -9.61 6.75
CA ARG A 50 9.00 -8.83 7.90
C ARG A 50 10.49 -8.55 7.78
N SER A 51 11.29 -9.60 7.62
CA SER A 51 12.76 -9.49 7.56
C SER A 51 13.25 -8.63 6.38
N PRO A 52 12.83 -8.87 5.12
CA PRO A 52 13.35 -8.12 3.98
C PRO A 52 12.77 -6.70 3.84
N TYR A 53 11.50 -6.49 4.20
CA TYR A 53 10.79 -5.24 3.86
C TYR A 53 10.25 -4.48 5.07
N ASN A 54 10.38 -5.02 6.29
CA ASN A 54 9.80 -4.48 7.51
C ASN A 54 8.27 -4.30 7.42
N ILE A 55 7.61 -5.37 6.97
CA ILE A 55 6.15 -5.42 6.75
C ILE A 55 5.54 -6.45 7.67
N ARG A 56 4.49 -6.02 8.39
CA ARG A 56 3.66 -6.91 9.20
C ARG A 56 2.45 -7.35 8.36
N PHE A 57 2.42 -8.62 7.98
CA PHE A 57 1.25 -9.21 7.34
C PHE A 57 0.36 -9.84 8.41
N LYS A 58 -0.84 -9.27 8.63
CA LYS A 58 -1.85 -9.75 9.58
C LYS A 58 -2.96 -10.48 8.83
N TYR A 59 -3.45 -11.57 9.41
CA TYR A 59 -4.59 -12.34 8.87
C TYR A 59 -5.50 -12.91 9.97
N LYS A 60 -4.97 -13.03 11.19
CA LYS A 60 -5.74 -13.18 12.42
C LYS A 60 -6.24 -11.79 12.81
N LEU A 61 -7.55 -11.64 13.00
CA LEU A 61 -8.13 -10.39 13.48
C LEU A 61 -7.81 -10.25 14.98
N GLU A 62 -7.17 -9.15 15.36
CA GLU A 62 -7.03 -8.71 16.75
C GLU A 62 -8.15 -7.69 17.01
N ASP A 63 -8.89 -7.81 18.12
CA ASP A 63 -10.10 -7.01 18.43
C ASP A 63 -9.89 -5.47 18.35
N SER A 64 -8.65 -4.99 18.38
CA SER A 64 -8.29 -3.57 18.36
C SER A 64 -8.07 -2.96 16.96
N GLU A 65 -8.01 -3.76 15.90
CA GLU A 65 -7.63 -3.31 14.54
C GLU A 65 -8.79 -3.28 13.54
N THR A 66 -9.97 -3.78 13.95
CA THR A 66 -11.20 -3.75 13.17
C THR A 66 -12.08 -2.60 13.63
N ASP A 67 -12.40 -1.67 12.74
CA ASP A 67 -13.50 -0.73 12.97
C ASP A 67 -14.76 -1.55 13.27
N LEU A 68 -15.26 -1.45 14.51
CA LEU A 68 -16.37 -2.24 15.08
C LEU A 68 -17.68 -2.13 14.26
N SER A 69 -17.72 -1.21 13.30
CA SER A 69 -18.85 -1.02 12.37
C SER A 69 -18.91 -2.06 11.24
N TYR A 70 -17.83 -2.79 10.97
CA TYR A 70 -17.79 -3.82 9.93
C TYR A 70 -17.69 -5.21 10.56
N HIS A 71 -18.65 -6.10 10.22
CA HIS A 71 -18.62 -7.51 10.57
C HIS A 71 -17.51 -8.25 9.79
N PHE A 72 -16.25 -8.01 10.16
CA PHE A 72 -15.12 -8.66 9.52
C PHE A 72 -15.03 -10.12 9.97
N ILE A 73 -15.10 -11.03 9.00
CA ILE A 73 -14.84 -12.46 9.24
C ILE A 73 -13.33 -12.68 9.10
N PRO A 74 -12.69 -13.45 10.00
CA PRO A 74 -11.29 -13.82 9.84
C PRO A 74 -11.01 -14.42 8.46
N ALA A 75 -9.85 -14.07 7.90
CA ALA A 75 -9.42 -14.62 6.63
C ALA A 75 -9.01 -16.09 6.80
N ASP A 76 -9.41 -16.93 5.85
CA ASP A 76 -8.97 -18.32 5.76
C ASP A 76 -7.44 -18.35 5.60
N SER A 77 -6.75 -19.05 6.51
CA SER A 77 -5.30 -19.04 6.56
C SER A 77 -4.65 -19.64 5.31
N ALA A 78 -5.25 -20.66 4.72
CA ALA A 78 -4.70 -21.30 3.52
C ALA A 78 -4.86 -20.39 2.30
N LYS A 79 -6.02 -19.77 2.13
CA LYS A 79 -6.24 -18.77 1.06
C LYS A 79 -5.38 -17.53 1.25
N THR A 80 -5.19 -17.10 2.50
CA THR A 80 -4.27 -16.01 2.83
C THR A 80 -2.85 -16.34 2.43
N ALA A 81 -2.37 -17.55 2.71
CA ALA A 81 -1.04 -17.98 2.30
C ALA A 81 -0.85 -17.91 0.79
N LYS A 82 -1.82 -18.40 0.01
CA LYS A 82 -1.80 -18.30 -1.46
C LYS A 82 -1.76 -16.84 -1.92
N LEU A 83 -2.60 -15.98 -1.34
CA LEU A 83 -2.62 -14.55 -1.67
C LEU A 83 -1.30 -13.85 -1.29
N ALA A 84 -0.68 -14.23 -0.17
CA ALA A 84 0.60 -13.67 0.27
C ALA A 84 1.76 -14.07 -0.66
N ILE A 85 1.76 -15.30 -1.20
CA ILE A 85 2.73 -15.71 -2.23
C ILE A 85 2.55 -14.86 -3.49
N ILE A 86 1.31 -14.77 -3.99
CA ILE A 86 0.98 -13.99 -5.20
C ILE A 86 1.31 -12.50 -5.02
N THR A 87 0.96 -11.92 -3.87
CA THR A 87 1.26 -10.52 -3.53
C THR A 87 2.75 -10.25 -3.54
N LYS A 88 3.56 -11.14 -2.96
CA LYS A 88 5.01 -11.02 -2.99
C LYS A 88 5.52 -11.08 -4.43
N TYR A 89 5.06 -12.07 -5.19
CA TYR A 89 5.56 -12.35 -6.53
C TYR A 89 5.22 -11.26 -7.56
N LEU A 90 3.98 -10.75 -7.55
CA LEU A 90 3.51 -9.77 -8.54
C LEU A 90 3.83 -8.33 -8.17
N TRP A 91 4.00 -8.02 -6.87
CA TRP A 91 4.24 -6.66 -6.43
C TRP A 91 5.64 -6.45 -5.86
N PHE A 92 5.96 -7.07 -4.71
CA PHE A 92 7.25 -6.84 -4.04
C PHE A 92 8.44 -7.22 -4.91
N ASP A 93 8.40 -8.42 -5.50
CA ASP A 93 9.49 -8.92 -6.32
C ASP A 93 9.59 -8.17 -7.66
N ALA A 94 8.48 -7.66 -8.19
CA ALA A 94 8.48 -6.86 -9.41
C ALA A 94 9.22 -5.54 -9.20
N TYR A 95 8.90 -4.80 -8.14
CA TYR A 95 9.63 -3.57 -7.80
C TYR A 95 11.07 -3.84 -7.36
N ALA A 96 11.31 -4.92 -6.60
CA ALA A 96 12.65 -5.28 -6.17
C ALA A 96 13.55 -5.69 -7.34
N GLU A 97 13.00 -6.26 -8.41
CA GLU A 97 13.76 -6.57 -9.62
C GLU A 97 14.23 -5.31 -10.34
N VAL A 98 13.38 -4.28 -10.43
CA VAL A 98 13.68 -3.03 -11.15
C VAL A 98 14.54 -2.07 -10.32
N LEU A 99 14.27 -1.96 -9.02
CA LEU A 99 14.85 -0.94 -8.14
C LEU A 99 15.71 -1.48 -7.00
N GLY A 100 15.77 -2.81 -6.84
CA GLY A 100 16.36 -3.45 -5.67
C GLY A 100 15.41 -3.52 -4.47
N PRO A 101 15.63 -4.49 -3.56
CA PRO A 101 14.74 -4.73 -2.42
C PRO A 101 14.70 -3.58 -1.40
N GLU A 102 15.76 -2.79 -1.30
CA GLU A 102 15.83 -1.63 -0.40
C GLU A 102 14.79 -0.56 -0.75
N PHE A 103 14.44 -0.41 -2.03
CA PHE A 103 13.37 0.50 -2.43
C PHE A 103 12.03 0.13 -1.78
N MET A 104 11.67 -1.17 -1.81
CA MET A 104 10.43 -1.65 -1.19
C MET A 104 10.51 -1.53 0.33
N LYS A 105 11.64 -1.87 0.94
CA LYS A 105 11.84 -1.73 2.39
C LYS A 105 11.64 -0.29 2.87
N LEU A 106 12.08 0.70 2.10
CA LEU A 106 11.92 2.12 2.45
C LEU A 106 10.52 2.65 2.15
N ASN A 107 9.86 2.14 1.11
CA ASN A 107 8.66 2.76 0.55
C ASN A 107 7.34 2.02 0.72
N ALA A 108 7.36 0.70 0.89
CA ALA A 108 6.15 -0.09 1.04
C ALA A 108 5.35 0.29 2.30
N PRO A 109 4.02 0.01 2.31
CA PRO A 109 3.22 0.05 3.54
C PRO A 109 3.82 -0.86 4.60
N ARG A 110 3.58 -0.54 5.87
CA ARG A 110 4.11 -1.28 7.02
C ARG A 110 3.19 -2.40 7.48
N ILE A 111 1.92 -2.34 7.12
CA ILE A 111 0.93 -3.34 7.51
C ILE A 111 0.14 -3.78 6.27
N LEU A 112 0.06 -5.09 6.07
CA LEU A 112 -0.93 -5.72 5.19
C LEU A 112 -1.92 -6.47 6.07
N VAL A 113 -3.22 -6.33 5.84
CA VAL A 113 -4.27 -7.01 6.61
C VAL A 113 -5.17 -7.80 5.68
N ALA A 114 -5.14 -9.13 5.77
CA ALA A 114 -6.09 -9.99 5.07
C ALA A 114 -7.41 -10.10 5.85
N ILE A 115 -8.52 -9.90 5.14
CA ILE A 115 -9.87 -9.98 5.69
C ILE A 115 -10.71 -10.95 4.84
N GLY A 116 -11.47 -11.82 5.50
CA GLY A 116 -12.24 -12.86 4.83
C GLY A 116 -13.37 -12.31 3.95
N THR A 117 -14.04 -11.25 4.39
CA THR A 117 -15.11 -10.55 3.69
C THR A 117 -14.59 -9.35 2.90
N PRO A 118 -15.27 -8.91 1.84
CA PRO A 118 -14.99 -7.62 1.24
C PRO A 118 -15.40 -6.47 2.19
N GLY A 119 -14.73 -5.32 2.07
CA GLY A 119 -15.25 -4.06 2.60
C GLY A 119 -16.34 -3.51 1.69
N TYR A 120 -17.08 -2.52 2.18
CA TYR A 120 -18.06 -1.79 1.38
C TYR A 120 -17.94 -0.29 1.63
N THR A 121 -17.98 0.52 0.58
CA THR A 121 -18.11 1.98 0.73
C THR A 121 -19.47 2.33 1.34
N ARG A 122 -19.65 3.60 1.77
CA ARG A 122 -20.97 4.12 2.17
C ARG A 122 -22.04 3.97 1.08
N GLN A 123 -21.62 3.89 -0.18
CA GLN A 123 -22.46 3.67 -1.36
C GLN A 123 -22.65 2.18 -1.72
N ARG A 124 -22.23 1.25 -0.84
CA ARG A 124 -22.30 -0.21 -1.03
C ARG A 124 -21.48 -0.74 -2.20
N THR A 125 -20.46 -0.02 -2.63
CA THR A 125 -19.48 -0.53 -3.61
C THR A 125 -18.49 -1.43 -2.88
N GLU A 126 -18.21 -2.61 -3.44
CA GLU A 126 -17.23 -3.54 -2.88
C GLU A 126 -15.84 -2.89 -2.83
N VAL A 127 -15.19 -2.91 -1.67
CA VAL A 127 -13.81 -2.46 -1.47
C VAL A 127 -12.99 -3.67 -1.07
N VAL A 128 -12.23 -4.17 -2.03
CA VAL A 128 -11.41 -5.39 -1.86
C VAL A 128 -9.96 -5.04 -1.51
N GLY A 129 -9.53 -3.80 -1.82
CA GLY A 129 -8.29 -3.18 -1.38
C GLY A 129 -8.55 -1.79 -0.81
N SER A 130 -7.93 -1.41 0.31
CA SER A 130 -7.91 -0.02 0.80
C SER A 130 -6.60 0.31 1.49
N ALA A 131 -6.17 1.57 1.48
CA ALA A 131 -5.06 2.03 2.29
C ALA A 131 -5.44 3.13 3.29
N ASP A 132 -4.92 3.03 4.51
CA ASP A 132 -5.06 4.06 5.55
C ASP A 132 -3.76 4.85 5.65
N GLY A 133 -3.76 6.08 5.12
CA GLY A 133 -2.62 6.99 5.15
C GLY A 133 -1.34 6.44 4.53
N GLY A 134 -1.44 5.48 3.61
CA GLY A 134 -0.28 4.81 2.99
C GLY A 134 0.50 3.88 3.93
N TYR A 135 0.07 3.72 5.19
CA TYR A 135 0.78 2.90 6.18
C TYR A 135 0.25 1.45 6.23
N LYS A 136 -1.06 1.28 6.00
CA LYS A 136 -1.77 0.00 6.10
C LYS A 136 -2.51 -0.27 4.80
N VAL A 137 -2.44 -1.49 4.26
CA VAL A 137 -3.28 -1.96 3.13
C VAL A 137 -4.15 -3.13 3.59
N ILE A 138 -5.43 -3.07 3.30
CA ILE A 138 -6.40 -4.15 3.56
C ILE A 138 -6.59 -4.96 2.28
N LEU A 139 -6.54 -6.28 2.38
CA LEU A 139 -6.82 -7.26 1.32
C LEU A 139 -8.07 -8.05 1.72
N GLY A 140 -9.24 -7.57 1.30
CA GLY A 140 -10.54 -8.17 1.59
C GLY A 140 -10.88 -9.35 0.68
N LYS A 141 -12.07 -9.92 0.88
CA LYS A 141 -12.67 -10.99 0.03
C LYS A 141 -11.88 -12.30 0.01
N VAL A 142 -10.93 -12.50 0.93
CA VAL A 142 -10.03 -13.66 0.94
C VAL A 142 -10.79 -14.99 0.97
N ASN A 143 -11.90 -15.06 1.71
CA ASN A 143 -12.65 -16.31 1.85
C ASN A 143 -13.38 -16.70 0.56
N SER A 144 -13.58 -15.76 -0.37
CA SER A 144 -14.21 -16.01 -1.67
C SER A 144 -13.21 -16.35 -2.77
N LEU A 145 -11.90 -16.34 -2.50
CA LEU A 145 -10.89 -16.70 -3.49
C LEU A 145 -10.99 -18.18 -3.87
N THR A 146 -10.95 -18.44 -5.18
CA THR A 146 -10.91 -19.76 -5.80
C THR A 146 -9.55 -19.96 -6.46
N ASP A 147 -9.16 -21.21 -6.73
CA ASP A 147 -7.90 -21.47 -7.45
C ASP A 147 -7.91 -20.85 -8.85
N GLN A 148 -9.08 -20.80 -9.51
CA GLN A 148 -9.24 -20.10 -10.78
C GLN A 148 -8.98 -18.59 -10.65
N ALA A 149 -9.53 -17.94 -9.61
CA ALA A 149 -9.27 -16.52 -9.38
C ALA A 149 -7.78 -16.26 -9.08
N LEU A 150 -7.16 -17.10 -8.26
CA LEU A 150 -5.74 -16.99 -7.90
C LEU A 150 -4.78 -17.21 -9.09
N ALA A 151 -5.21 -17.96 -10.11
CA ALA A 151 -4.45 -18.21 -11.33
C ALA A 151 -4.74 -17.20 -12.46
N ASP A 152 -5.69 -16.28 -12.26
CA ASP A 152 -6.11 -15.32 -13.28
C ASP A 152 -5.58 -13.91 -12.97
N TYR A 153 -4.64 -13.43 -13.81
CA TYR A 153 -3.98 -12.15 -13.61
C TYR A 153 -4.97 -10.98 -13.64
N GLU A 154 -5.96 -11.01 -14.54
CA GLU A 154 -6.95 -9.95 -14.67
C GLU A 154 -7.81 -9.86 -13.41
N THR A 155 -8.35 -10.99 -12.94
CA THR A 155 -9.12 -11.05 -11.68
C THR A 155 -8.31 -10.56 -10.49
N MET A 156 -7.06 -11.01 -10.33
CA MET A 156 -6.20 -10.56 -9.23
C MET A 156 -5.84 -9.07 -9.32
N THR A 157 -5.68 -8.56 -10.53
CA THR A 157 -5.46 -7.12 -10.76
C THR A 157 -6.67 -6.31 -10.36
N THR A 158 -7.87 -6.73 -10.78
CA THR A 158 -9.13 -6.08 -10.41
C THR A 158 -9.37 -6.10 -8.90
N TYR A 159 -9.08 -7.21 -8.22
CA TYR A 159 -9.32 -7.32 -6.79
C TYR A 159 -8.28 -6.59 -5.93
N TYR A 160 -7.01 -6.63 -6.32
CA TYR A 160 -5.92 -6.24 -5.44
C TYR A 160 -4.90 -5.33 -6.11
N PHE A 161 -4.27 -5.77 -7.22
CA PHE A 161 -3.04 -5.12 -7.68
C PHE A 161 -3.25 -3.71 -8.22
N HIS A 162 -4.38 -3.42 -8.87
CA HIS A 162 -4.71 -2.06 -9.28
C HIS A 162 -4.69 -1.10 -8.07
N THR A 163 -5.39 -1.45 -6.99
CA THR A 163 -5.43 -0.64 -5.78
C THR A 163 -4.06 -0.57 -5.11
N MET A 164 -3.31 -1.66 -5.06
CA MET A 164 -1.98 -1.68 -4.44
C MET A 164 -0.99 -0.77 -5.15
N HIS A 165 -0.95 -0.77 -6.48
CA HIS A 165 -0.10 0.16 -7.25
C HIS A 165 -0.58 1.61 -7.12
N HIS A 166 -1.90 1.83 -7.11
CA HIS A 166 -2.50 3.15 -6.90
C HIS A 166 -2.07 3.76 -5.55
N GLU A 167 -2.30 3.04 -4.45
CA GLU A 167 -1.97 3.52 -3.10
C GLU A 167 -0.46 3.66 -2.88
N PHE A 168 0.32 2.78 -3.49
CA PHE A 168 1.77 2.91 -3.45
C PHE A 168 2.24 4.19 -4.15
N THR A 169 1.58 4.59 -5.23
CA THR A 169 1.86 5.85 -5.91
C THR A 169 1.59 7.05 -4.99
N HIS A 170 0.51 7.02 -4.21
CA HIS A 170 0.26 8.05 -3.20
C HIS A 170 1.39 8.14 -2.17
N ILE A 171 1.91 7.01 -1.67
CA ILE A 171 3.06 7.01 -0.74
C ILE A 171 4.31 7.64 -1.37
N LEU A 172 4.60 7.31 -2.63
CA LEU A 172 5.72 7.90 -3.35
C LEU A 172 5.52 9.42 -3.53
N ASN A 173 4.33 9.84 -3.94
CA ASN A 173 3.98 11.24 -4.13
C ASN A 173 4.10 12.05 -2.83
N GLN A 174 3.70 11.49 -1.68
CA GLN A 174 3.84 12.13 -0.38
C GLN A 174 5.31 12.33 0.03
N LYS A 175 6.19 11.38 -0.31
CA LYS A 175 7.62 11.44 0.02
C LYS A 175 8.40 12.38 -0.90
N LYS A 176 8.08 12.34 -2.19
CA LYS A 176 8.66 13.20 -3.22
C LYS A 176 7.50 13.70 -4.08
N PRO A 177 7.02 14.93 -3.88
CA PRO A 177 5.90 15.46 -4.65
C PRO A 177 6.18 15.50 -6.15
N TYR A 178 5.17 15.15 -6.96
CA TYR A 178 5.19 15.39 -8.40
C TYR A 178 4.92 16.87 -8.72
N SER A 179 5.23 17.30 -9.94
CA SER A 179 5.01 18.69 -10.36
C SER A 179 3.52 19.03 -10.44
N THR A 180 3.14 20.19 -9.89
CA THR A 180 1.79 20.74 -9.99
C THR A 180 1.34 20.99 -11.44
N ASP A 181 2.28 21.03 -12.40
CA ASP A 181 1.96 21.14 -13.82
C ASP A 181 1.15 19.95 -14.36
N PHE A 182 1.21 18.80 -13.68
CA PHE A 182 0.38 17.65 -14.04
C PHE A 182 -1.11 18.00 -14.01
N ALA A 183 -1.57 18.66 -12.94
CA ALA A 183 -2.96 19.07 -12.77
C ALA A 183 -3.42 20.05 -13.86
N LEU A 184 -2.49 20.83 -14.44
CA LEU A 184 -2.82 21.77 -15.51
C LEU A 184 -3.18 21.08 -16.83
N ILE A 185 -2.83 19.79 -17.00
CA ILE A 185 -3.07 19.06 -18.25
C ILE A 185 -4.57 18.85 -18.50
N THR A 186 -5.33 18.56 -17.43
CA THR A 186 -6.77 18.26 -17.45
C THR A 186 -7.54 19.06 -16.39
N LYS A 187 -7.05 20.25 -16.02
CA LYS A 187 -7.58 21.07 -14.92
C LYS A 187 -9.09 21.26 -14.91
N SER A 188 -9.68 21.52 -16.08
CA SER A 188 -11.13 21.75 -16.22
C SER A 188 -11.97 20.46 -16.20
N GLY A 189 -11.32 19.30 -16.21
CA GLY A 189 -11.97 18.00 -16.21
C GLY A 189 -12.09 17.34 -14.84
N TYR A 190 -11.53 17.93 -13.78
CA TYR A 190 -11.71 17.44 -12.42
C TYR A 190 -13.11 17.79 -11.90
N VAL A 191 -13.81 16.79 -11.36
CA VAL A 191 -15.21 16.88 -10.93
C VAL A 191 -15.40 16.58 -9.45
N SER A 192 -14.33 16.40 -8.68
CA SER A 192 -14.41 16.05 -7.25
C SER A 192 -15.31 14.83 -7.07
N GLY A 193 -16.20 14.83 -6.08
CA GLY A 193 -17.10 13.72 -5.81
C GLY A 193 -18.03 13.32 -6.94
N ASP A 194 -18.25 14.11 -8.00
CA ASP A 194 -19.18 13.76 -9.09
C ASP A 194 -18.62 12.69 -10.06
N TRP A 195 -17.41 12.19 -9.82
CA TRP A 195 -16.78 11.16 -10.65
C TRP A 195 -17.62 9.89 -10.80
N PHE A 196 -18.41 9.52 -9.78
CA PHE A 196 -19.23 8.30 -9.80
C PHE A 196 -20.39 8.36 -10.81
N ASN A 197 -20.76 9.56 -11.26
CA ASN A 197 -21.78 9.75 -12.30
C ASN A 197 -21.17 9.79 -13.72
N GLN A 198 -19.84 9.70 -13.86
CA GLN A 198 -19.16 9.77 -15.14
C GLN A 198 -18.99 8.37 -15.73
N SER A 199 -19.35 8.21 -17.01
CA SER A 199 -19.04 6.98 -17.75
C SER A 199 -17.56 6.90 -18.11
N GLU A 200 -17.01 5.69 -18.23
CA GLU A 200 -15.63 5.47 -18.67
C GLU A 200 -15.31 6.17 -20.00
N ARG A 201 -16.23 6.07 -20.98
CA ARG A 201 -16.06 6.73 -22.28
C ARG A 201 -15.98 8.25 -22.16
N ALA A 202 -16.78 8.86 -21.28
CA ALA A 202 -16.73 10.30 -21.04
C ALA A 202 -15.41 10.69 -20.38
N ALA A 203 -14.96 9.95 -19.36
CA ALA A 203 -13.69 10.15 -18.69
C ALA A 203 -12.49 10.04 -19.66
N ASN A 204 -12.44 8.97 -20.46
CA ASN A 204 -11.39 8.76 -21.46
C ASN A 204 -11.34 9.89 -22.48
N ARG A 205 -12.49 10.34 -22.99
CA ARG A 205 -12.55 11.49 -23.92
C ARG A 205 -12.11 12.81 -23.30
N ALA A 206 -12.35 12.99 -22.00
CA ALA A 206 -11.87 14.13 -21.24
C ALA A 206 -10.37 14.01 -20.86
N GLY A 207 -9.71 12.91 -21.22
CA GLY A 207 -8.28 12.71 -21.02
C GLY A 207 -7.93 11.96 -19.74
N PHE A 208 -8.86 11.24 -19.10
CA PHE A 208 -8.65 10.47 -17.87
C PHE A 208 -8.69 8.97 -18.15
N VAL A 209 -7.86 8.17 -17.46
CA VAL A 209 -7.84 6.71 -17.66
C VAL A 209 -9.07 6.00 -17.09
N SER A 210 -9.70 6.59 -16.08
CA SER A 210 -10.91 6.08 -15.42
C SER A 210 -11.82 7.24 -14.99
N PRO A 211 -13.10 6.99 -14.66
CA PRO A 211 -13.93 7.97 -13.97
C PRO A 211 -13.30 8.44 -12.66
N TYR A 212 -12.71 7.54 -11.86
CA TYR A 212 -12.13 7.88 -10.56
C TYR A 212 -10.96 8.88 -10.66
N ALA A 213 -10.15 8.78 -11.73
CA ALA A 213 -9.12 9.76 -12.05
C ALA A 213 -9.66 11.19 -12.24
N MET A 214 -10.97 11.39 -12.45
CA MET A 214 -11.58 12.71 -12.51
C MET A 214 -11.81 13.34 -11.13
N GLN A 215 -11.59 12.63 -10.03
CA GLN A 215 -11.82 13.15 -8.69
C GLN A 215 -10.95 14.38 -8.40
N ASN A 216 -9.62 14.22 -8.51
CA ASN A 216 -8.64 15.26 -8.31
C ASN A 216 -7.32 14.85 -8.98
N ASP A 217 -6.32 15.72 -8.97
CA ASP A 217 -5.04 15.48 -9.62
C ASP A 217 -4.20 14.38 -8.97
N ALA A 218 -4.32 14.19 -7.65
CA ALA A 218 -3.63 13.12 -6.94
C ALA A 218 -4.16 11.74 -7.35
N GLU A 219 -5.49 11.56 -7.40
CA GLU A 219 -6.09 10.31 -7.89
C GLU A 219 -5.76 10.08 -9.36
N ASP A 220 -5.81 11.12 -10.19
CA ASP A 220 -5.45 11.02 -11.61
C ASP A 220 -4.02 10.53 -11.79
N PHE A 221 -3.07 11.05 -11.00
CA PHE A 221 -1.68 10.62 -11.06
C PHE A 221 -1.51 9.15 -10.65
N ALA A 222 -2.15 8.74 -9.55
CA ALA A 222 -2.10 7.38 -9.04
C ALA A 222 -2.77 6.37 -10.00
N GLU A 223 -3.93 6.72 -10.56
CA GLU A 223 -4.63 5.93 -11.57
C GLU A 223 -3.79 5.81 -12.85
N MET A 224 -3.19 6.91 -13.33
CA MET A 224 -2.32 6.89 -14.51
C MET A 224 -1.18 5.88 -14.36
N LEU A 225 -0.51 5.86 -13.21
CA LEU A 225 0.56 4.89 -12.93
C LEU A 225 -0.02 3.47 -12.88
N SER A 226 -1.05 3.25 -12.07
CA SER A 226 -1.61 1.93 -11.81
C SER A 226 -2.16 1.25 -13.07
N TYR A 227 -2.99 1.96 -13.85
CA TYR A 227 -3.49 1.47 -15.13
C TYR A 227 -2.34 1.14 -16.08
N TYR A 228 -1.34 2.01 -16.16
CA TYR A 228 -0.24 1.82 -17.10
C TYR A 228 0.58 0.56 -16.80
N VAL A 229 0.92 0.32 -15.53
CA VAL A 229 1.78 -0.81 -15.15
C VAL A 229 1.04 -2.14 -15.10
N THR A 230 -0.27 -2.12 -14.86
CA THR A 230 -1.07 -3.36 -14.73
C THR A 230 -1.80 -3.76 -16.01
N TYR A 231 -2.05 -2.84 -16.94
CA TYR A 231 -2.79 -3.18 -18.17
C TYR A 231 -1.84 -3.70 -19.24
N THR A 232 -2.28 -4.72 -19.97
CA THR A 232 -1.59 -5.18 -21.18
C THR A 232 -1.53 -4.08 -22.24
N PRO A 233 -0.60 -4.15 -23.22
CA PRO A 233 -0.56 -3.20 -24.33
C PRO A 233 -1.91 -3.07 -25.06
N GLN A 234 -2.64 -4.17 -25.20
CA GLN A 234 -3.95 -4.20 -25.84
C GLN A 234 -5.00 -3.43 -25.01
N GLN A 235 -5.09 -3.68 -23.70
CA GLN A 235 -6.04 -2.98 -22.83
C GLN A 235 -5.71 -1.48 -22.74
N TRP A 236 -4.43 -1.12 -22.66
CA TRP A 236 -4.02 0.30 -22.70
C TRP A 236 -4.41 0.97 -24.03
N GLN A 237 -4.20 0.27 -25.15
CA GLN A 237 -4.61 0.79 -26.45
C GLN A 237 -6.14 0.95 -26.55
N GLN A 238 -6.92 0.10 -25.89
CA GLN A 238 -8.38 0.26 -25.82
C GLN A 238 -8.78 1.55 -25.10
N ILE A 239 -8.10 1.93 -24.01
CA ILE A 239 -8.32 3.22 -23.33
C ILE A 239 -8.07 4.38 -24.30
N LEU A 240 -6.94 4.34 -25.02
CA LEU A 240 -6.59 5.39 -26.00
C LEU A 240 -7.60 5.46 -27.16
N ASN A 241 -8.07 4.31 -27.63
CA ASN A 241 -9.08 4.24 -28.69
C ASN A 241 -10.42 4.81 -28.21
N ASN A 242 -10.85 4.48 -26.98
CA ASN A 242 -12.07 5.01 -26.37
C ASN A 242 -12.00 6.54 -26.17
N ALA A 243 -10.82 7.04 -25.83
CA ALA A 243 -10.55 8.47 -25.65
C ALA A 243 -10.67 9.29 -26.95
N GLY A 244 -10.41 8.66 -28.11
CA GLY A 244 -10.25 9.37 -29.38
C GLY A 244 -9.02 10.30 -29.38
N SER A 245 -8.75 10.97 -30.51
CA SER A 245 -7.47 11.68 -30.70
C SER A 245 -7.18 12.76 -29.65
N ALA A 246 -8.19 13.55 -29.26
CA ALA A 246 -8.02 14.63 -28.27
C ALA A 246 -7.76 14.09 -26.86
N GLY A 247 -8.57 13.14 -26.38
CA GLY A 247 -8.39 12.52 -25.07
C GLY A 247 -7.10 11.72 -24.99
N ALA A 248 -6.77 10.94 -26.04
CA ALA A 248 -5.54 10.15 -26.10
C ALA A 248 -4.29 11.04 -26.01
N ALA A 249 -4.26 12.19 -26.67
CA ALA A 249 -3.15 13.14 -26.56
C ALA A 249 -2.96 13.68 -25.13
N LEU A 250 -4.06 13.92 -24.40
CA LEU A 250 -4.00 14.33 -22.99
C LEU A 250 -3.49 13.19 -22.09
N ILE A 251 -4.01 11.98 -22.27
CA ILE A 251 -3.57 10.78 -21.53
C ILE A 251 -2.07 10.53 -21.76
N GLN A 252 -1.60 10.59 -23.01
CA GLN A 252 -0.19 10.42 -23.33
C GLN A 252 0.69 11.52 -22.71
N ARG A 253 0.23 12.79 -22.73
CA ARG A 253 0.94 13.88 -22.07
C ARG A 253 1.05 13.66 -20.55
N LYS A 254 -0.02 13.17 -19.91
CA LYS A 254 0.00 12.79 -18.49
C LYS A 254 0.94 11.62 -18.23
N LEU A 255 0.88 10.58 -19.04
CA LEU A 255 1.78 9.43 -18.92
C LEU A 255 3.25 9.86 -18.98
N GLN A 256 3.59 10.78 -19.90
CA GLN A 256 4.96 11.30 -19.97
C GLN A 256 5.38 11.99 -18.66
N ARG A 257 4.49 12.76 -18.02
CA ARG A 257 4.78 13.37 -16.70
C ARG A 257 4.98 12.32 -15.60
N VAL A 258 4.21 11.24 -15.61
CA VAL A 258 4.37 10.13 -14.65
C VAL A 258 5.71 9.42 -14.87
N LYS A 259 6.08 9.15 -16.14
CA LYS A 259 7.38 8.56 -16.50
C LYS A 259 8.55 9.46 -16.10
N ASP A 260 8.46 10.75 -16.38
CA ASP A 260 9.50 11.71 -16.00
C ASP A 260 9.66 11.77 -14.47
N TYR A 261 8.55 11.86 -13.74
CA TYR A 261 8.56 11.87 -12.29
C TYR A 261 9.20 10.60 -11.69
N THR A 262 8.76 9.42 -12.13
CA THR A 262 9.25 8.13 -11.61
C THR A 262 10.74 7.94 -11.90
N ARG A 263 11.19 8.29 -13.11
CA ARG A 263 12.61 8.27 -13.46
C ARG A 263 13.41 9.27 -12.65
N ASP A 264 12.98 10.53 -12.58
CA ASP A 264 13.81 11.59 -12.04
C ASP A 264 13.88 11.52 -10.50
N SER A 265 12.74 11.25 -9.85
CA SER A 265 12.60 11.19 -8.39
C SER A 265 13.02 9.84 -7.79
N TRP A 266 12.78 8.74 -8.51
CA TRP A 266 12.91 7.39 -7.96
C TRP A 266 13.88 6.48 -8.72
N LYS A 267 14.44 6.94 -9.84
CA LYS A 267 15.26 6.12 -10.75
C LYS A 267 14.51 4.89 -11.26
N LEU A 268 13.18 5.00 -11.30
CA LEU A 268 12.28 3.98 -11.80
C LEU A 268 11.95 4.25 -13.26
N ASP A 269 12.38 3.35 -14.14
CA ASP A 269 11.81 3.29 -15.49
C ASP A 269 10.45 2.60 -15.40
N LEU A 270 9.40 3.35 -15.75
CA LEU A 270 8.03 2.86 -15.65
C LEU A 270 7.71 1.81 -16.72
N ASP A 271 8.39 1.85 -17.87
CA ASP A 271 8.23 0.84 -18.92
C ASP A 271 8.84 -0.49 -18.48
N ASP A 272 10.03 -0.48 -17.87
CA ASP A 272 10.66 -1.67 -17.31
C ASP A 272 9.80 -2.31 -16.21
N LEU A 273 9.21 -1.49 -15.34
CA LEU A 273 8.29 -1.99 -14.31
C LEU A 273 7.05 -2.64 -14.93
N ARG A 274 6.46 -2.01 -15.94
CA ARG A 274 5.31 -2.57 -16.65
C ARG A 274 5.66 -3.92 -17.26
N ASP A 275 6.80 -4.02 -17.93
CA ASP A 275 7.25 -5.27 -18.56
C ASP A 275 7.45 -6.38 -17.53
N VAL A 276 8.08 -6.07 -16.39
CA VAL A 276 8.28 -7.04 -15.30
C VAL A 276 6.94 -7.47 -14.67
N VAL A 277 6.04 -6.53 -14.39
CA VAL A 277 4.71 -6.81 -13.83
C VAL A 277 3.90 -7.69 -14.76
N LEU A 278 3.84 -7.37 -16.05
CA LEU A 278 3.08 -8.16 -17.03
C LEU A 278 3.71 -9.53 -17.29
N ARG A 279 5.05 -9.63 -17.32
CA ARG A 279 5.75 -10.91 -17.45
C ARG A 279 5.45 -11.82 -16.27
N ARG A 280 5.50 -11.30 -15.04
CA ARG A 280 5.14 -12.04 -13.82
C ARG A 280 3.65 -12.37 -13.82
N GLY A 281 2.79 -11.43 -14.22
CA GLY A 281 1.36 -11.63 -14.40
C GLY A 281 1.05 -12.82 -15.31
N GLY A 282 1.73 -12.92 -16.46
CA GLY A 282 1.61 -14.06 -17.38
C GLY A 282 2.11 -15.41 -16.84
N GLN A 283 2.82 -15.40 -15.70
CA GLN A 283 3.37 -16.58 -15.04
C GLN A 283 2.62 -16.96 -13.75
N ILE A 284 1.59 -16.20 -13.34
CA ILE A 284 0.88 -16.42 -12.07
C ILE A 284 0.32 -17.84 -11.94
N ALA A 285 -0.20 -18.42 -13.04
CA ALA A 285 -0.74 -19.78 -13.07
C ALA A 285 0.32 -20.88 -12.91
N THR A 286 1.60 -20.54 -12.98
CA THR A 286 2.73 -21.48 -12.82
C THR A 286 3.25 -21.56 -11.39
N LEU A 287 2.76 -20.68 -10.49
CA LEU A 287 3.17 -20.65 -9.09
C LEU A 287 2.67 -21.90 -8.34
N ASP A 288 3.56 -22.54 -7.58
CA ASP A 288 3.17 -23.58 -6.63
C ASP A 288 2.61 -22.95 -5.36
N LEU A 289 1.29 -22.77 -5.34
CA LEU A 289 0.54 -22.21 -4.21
C LEU A 289 0.23 -23.25 -3.12
N THR A 290 0.76 -24.47 -3.23
CA THR A 290 0.52 -25.55 -2.25
C THR A 290 1.62 -25.66 -1.20
N LYS A 291 2.72 -24.92 -1.37
CA LYS A 291 3.89 -24.98 -0.49
C LYS A 291 4.36 -23.59 -0.09
N LEU A 292 4.87 -23.53 1.14
CA LEU A 292 5.58 -22.39 1.70
C LEU A 292 7.07 -22.68 1.57
N TYR A 293 7.78 -21.87 0.77
CA TYR A 293 9.22 -21.99 0.55
C TYR A 293 10.00 -20.95 1.36
#